data_AF-A0A536RLX5-F1
#
_entry.id   AF-A0A536RLX5-F1
#
_cell.length_a   1.000
_cell.length_b   1.000
_cell.length_c   1.000
_cell.angle_alpha   90.00
_cell.angle_beta   90.00
_cell.angle_gamma   90.00
#
_symmetry.space_group_name_H-M   'P 1'
#
loop_
_entity.id
_entity.type
_entity.pdbx_description
1 polymer ?
#
loop_
_entity_poly.entity_id
_entity_poly.type
_entity_poly.pdbx_seq_one_letter_code
_entity_poly.pdbx_strand_id
1 'polypeptide(L)'
;MVSTTTPVISKHDLLRQIGQRYRALRSAIEALPPERLTEELSTGWSLNENIAHLAAWEETVPKRVAGVLESGEDPKLYDDVDAFNARAAEEAQGKTTEELLTRWTAAHDRLLETVGSLPQDADGLAFEIVEWNTTGHYPDHYGDIGAAVRSADDLVGLVQTNWIDFRGPIGAIGLSGLEERTSTGWTYKDLAAHAAAWEARTADRLAKLRESGAPQPGVDDTDEFNAAVVERTRGRDARDVLRELDTAHDRIVEEIQKLTAELIHGNDDWVIAVVAGNTYGHYAEHFDEVIAGVPKRPAQLLEKMREGWRPFRRALNRLGLSALSGTTSSGWTYKGMLGHVAYWLEQVPPELPNRLQGRRTPDPDVDGENSREAQRGLTRSARDVIQRLDAAYKGVVDAVSALPSDRDVPFLALRLVVGETYGHFPEHLGEIEAVLPQTSDQFVERIEQIWKPFRAAIRQRGRAGLMEKTSSGWTYKDVVAHAVGWMEQTVREMRTKEFSTGWTKETILAFNEVSVRTHDLVGPEAMLDELDTSYRRLVDTIHGLGDGEVDERISSTMPYYTYLHWEEHFAELGIPL
;
A
#
# COMPACT_ATOMS: atom_id res chain seq x y z
N MET A 1 -13.64 8.33 53.68
CA MET A 1 -12.94 9.31 52.84
C MET A 1 -12.59 8.57 51.57
N VAL A 2 -13.19 8.95 50.45
CA VAL A 2 -12.95 8.31 49.15
C VAL A 2 -11.52 8.66 48.73
N SER A 3 -10.64 7.66 48.65
CA SER A 3 -9.27 7.83 48.16
C SER A 3 -9.35 8.24 46.69
N THR A 4 -8.97 9.48 46.39
CA THR A 4 -8.86 10.02 45.04
C THR A 4 -7.41 9.88 44.58
N THR A 5 -6.94 8.64 44.48
CA THR A 5 -5.69 8.34 43.78
C THR A 5 -6.05 8.04 42.34
N THR A 6 -5.87 9.02 41.46
CA THR A 6 -5.85 8.79 40.01
C THR A 6 -4.86 7.66 39.72
N PRO A 7 -5.25 6.58 39.04
CA PRO A 7 -4.31 5.53 38.68
C PRO A 7 -3.16 6.13 37.85
N VAL A 8 -1.92 5.64 38.09
CA VAL A 8 -0.69 6.13 37.43
C VAL A 8 -0.77 5.99 35.90
N ILE A 9 -1.61 5.08 35.41
CA ILE A 9 -1.95 4.85 34.02
C ILE A 9 -3.46 5.00 33.80
N SER A 10 -3.88 5.61 32.69
CA SER A 10 -5.31 5.68 32.37
C SER A 10 -5.85 4.30 31.95
N LYS A 11 -7.14 4.03 32.16
CA LYS A 11 -7.79 2.79 31.67
C LYS A 11 -7.54 2.57 30.17
N HIS A 12 -7.57 3.66 29.39
CA HIS A 12 -7.37 3.59 27.95
C HIS A 12 -5.93 3.19 27.59
N ASP A 13 -4.94 3.77 28.27
CA ASP A 13 -3.54 3.41 28.04
C ASP A 13 -3.23 1.99 28.53
N LEU A 14 -3.84 1.56 29.63
CA LEU A 14 -3.70 0.18 30.12
C LEU A 14 -4.25 -0.84 29.12
N LEU A 15 -5.47 -0.64 28.60
CA LEU A 15 -6.04 -1.52 27.56
C LEU A 15 -5.15 -1.59 26.32
N ARG A 16 -4.58 -0.45 25.91
CA ARG A 16 -3.64 -0.39 24.77
C ARG A 16 -2.40 -1.22 25.04
N GLN A 17 -1.75 -1.03 26.19
CA GLN A 17 -0.54 -1.77 26.55
C GLN A 17 -0.77 -3.27 26.71
N ILE A 18 -1.92 -3.68 27.28
CA ILE A 18 -2.32 -5.09 27.37
C ILE A 18 -2.39 -5.70 25.96
N GLY A 19 -3.13 -5.05 25.06
CA GLY A 19 -3.29 -5.52 23.68
C GLY A 19 -1.97 -5.60 22.91
N GLN A 20 -1.10 -4.59 23.04
CA GLN A 20 0.22 -4.55 22.40
C GLN A 20 1.10 -5.73 22.85
N ARG A 21 1.25 -5.91 24.16
CA ARG A 21 2.14 -6.95 24.71
C ARG A 21 1.60 -8.36 24.52
N TYR A 22 0.28 -8.55 24.63
CA TYR A 22 -0.37 -9.82 24.31
C TYR A 22 -0.11 -10.24 22.86
N ARG A 23 -0.31 -9.32 21.90
CA ARG A 23 -0.02 -9.58 20.48
C ARG A 23 1.46 -9.87 20.24
N ALA A 24 2.35 -9.10 20.86
CA ALA A 24 3.79 -9.29 20.72
C ALA A 24 4.25 -10.67 21.20
N LEU A 25 3.80 -11.09 22.39
CA LEU A 25 4.15 -12.39 22.96
C LEU A 25 3.52 -13.54 22.15
N ARG A 26 2.23 -13.42 21.82
CA ARG A 26 1.50 -14.46 21.08
C ARG A 26 2.09 -14.70 19.69
N SER A 27 2.31 -13.65 18.92
CA SER A 27 2.88 -13.74 17.57
C SER A 27 4.30 -14.31 17.58
N ALA A 28 5.10 -13.97 18.59
CA ALA A 28 6.43 -14.55 18.76
C ALA A 28 6.37 -16.06 19.06
N ILE A 29 5.41 -16.51 19.88
CA ILE A 29 5.17 -17.94 20.12
C ILE A 29 4.71 -18.65 18.83
N GLU A 30 3.74 -18.07 18.11
CA GLU A 30 3.17 -18.65 16.89
C GLU A 30 4.15 -18.69 15.71
N ALA A 31 5.19 -17.85 15.73
CA ALA A 31 6.23 -17.82 14.69
C ALA A 31 7.31 -18.91 14.86
N LEU A 32 7.39 -19.57 16.02
CA LEU A 32 8.34 -20.65 16.26
C LEU A 32 7.86 -21.97 15.63
N PRO A 33 8.78 -22.88 15.23
CA PRO A 33 8.40 -24.19 14.69
C PRO A 33 7.47 -24.96 15.64
N PRO A 34 6.39 -25.62 15.15
CA PRO A 34 5.40 -26.29 16.00
C PRO A 34 5.99 -27.28 17.01
N GLU A 35 7.05 -28.00 16.62
CA GLU A 35 7.73 -28.97 17.49
C GLU A 35 8.35 -28.28 18.72
N ARG A 36 8.84 -27.04 18.55
CA ARG A 36 9.49 -26.27 19.61
C ARG A 36 8.56 -26.00 20.79
N LEU A 37 7.25 -25.91 20.55
CA LEU A 37 6.29 -25.54 21.59
C LEU A 37 6.10 -26.62 22.66
N THR A 38 6.47 -27.87 22.33
CA THR A 38 6.34 -29.03 23.23
C THR A 38 7.65 -29.45 23.89
N GLU A 39 8.78 -28.88 23.46
CA GLU A 39 10.09 -29.26 23.98
C GLU A 39 10.39 -28.52 25.30
N GLU A 40 11.02 -29.21 26.24
CA GLU A 40 11.51 -28.60 27.48
C GLU A 40 12.65 -27.61 27.16
N LEU A 41 12.50 -26.36 27.59
CA LEU A 41 13.47 -25.29 27.37
C LEU A 41 14.54 -25.29 28.47
N SER A 42 15.62 -24.54 28.26
CA SER A 42 16.63 -24.32 29.31
C SER A 42 16.08 -23.57 30.53
N THR A 43 14.92 -22.93 30.41
CA THR A 43 14.17 -22.31 31.50
C THR A 43 13.36 -23.31 32.33
N GLY A 44 13.30 -24.58 31.91
CA GLY A 44 12.72 -25.71 32.66
C GLY A 44 11.29 -26.06 32.27
N TRP A 45 10.59 -25.22 31.51
CA TRP A 45 9.25 -25.48 30.97
C TRP A 45 9.26 -25.46 29.44
N SER A 46 8.28 -26.12 28.83
CA SER A 46 7.93 -25.95 27.42
C SER A 46 7.15 -24.65 27.19
N LEU A 47 7.07 -24.20 25.94
CA LEU A 47 6.22 -23.03 25.62
C LEU A 47 4.73 -23.35 25.86
N ASN A 48 4.28 -24.59 25.65
CA ASN A 48 2.92 -25.00 25.97
C ASN A 48 2.60 -24.84 27.46
N GLU A 49 3.53 -25.20 28.35
CA GLU A 49 3.38 -24.97 29.79
C GLU A 49 3.36 -23.48 30.13
N ASN A 50 4.20 -22.67 29.47
CA ASN A 50 4.16 -21.21 29.59
C ASN A 50 2.81 -20.60 29.13
N ILE A 51 2.25 -21.05 28.01
CA ILE A 51 0.92 -20.61 27.54
C ILE A 51 -0.17 -20.96 28.56
N ALA A 52 -0.12 -22.17 29.12
CA ALA A 52 -1.08 -22.59 30.15
C ALA A 52 -0.95 -21.76 31.43
N HIS A 53 0.28 -21.46 31.86
CA HIS A 53 0.59 -20.57 32.98
C HIS A 53 0.05 -19.16 32.76
N LEU A 54 0.32 -18.55 31.60
CA LEU A 54 -0.20 -17.24 31.23
C LEU A 54 -1.73 -17.20 31.28
N ALA A 55 -2.38 -18.20 30.69
CA ALA A 55 -3.84 -18.32 30.73
C ALA A 55 -4.36 -18.43 32.16
N ALA A 56 -3.73 -19.24 33.01
CA ALA A 56 -4.14 -19.43 34.40
C ALA A 56 -4.04 -18.14 35.22
N TRP A 57 -2.99 -17.34 35.02
CA TRP A 57 -2.85 -16.04 35.70
C TRP A 57 -3.90 -15.02 35.26
N GLU A 58 -4.16 -14.90 33.96
CA GLU A 58 -5.22 -14.02 33.45
C GLU A 58 -6.62 -14.46 33.93
N GLU A 59 -6.87 -15.76 34.08
CA GLU A 59 -8.11 -16.30 34.66
C GLU A 59 -8.33 -15.87 36.13
N THR A 60 -7.29 -15.45 36.85
CA THR A 60 -7.43 -14.93 38.22
C THR A 60 -7.97 -13.50 38.24
N VAL A 61 -7.69 -12.71 37.21
CA VAL A 61 -7.93 -11.25 37.20
C VAL A 61 -9.41 -10.88 37.43
N PRO A 62 -10.40 -11.47 36.72
CA PRO A 62 -11.81 -11.10 36.92
C PRO A 62 -12.28 -11.28 38.38
N LYS A 63 -11.86 -12.38 39.03
CA LYS A 63 -12.24 -12.68 40.43
C LYS A 63 -11.54 -11.75 41.41
N ARG A 64 -10.26 -11.48 41.20
CA ARG A 64 -9.46 -10.60 42.08
C ARG A 64 -9.96 -9.16 42.00
N VAL A 65 -10.17 -8.65 40.79
CA VAL A 65 -10.76 -7.32 40.56
C VAL A 65 -12.15 -7.21 41.18
N ALA A 66 -13.03 -8.20 40.99
CA ALA A 66 -14.36 -8.17 41.60
C ALA A 66 -14.31 -8.11 43.14
N GLY A 67 -13.41 -8.87 43.76
CA GLY A 67 -13.19 -8.83 45.22
C GLY A 67 -12.73 -7.45 45.70
N VAL A 68 -11.75 -6.85 45.02
CA VAL A 68 -11.28 -5.49 45.34
C VAL A 68 -12.40 -4.45 45.20
N LEU A 69 -13.24 -4.56 44.17
CA LEU A 69 -14.37 -3.64 44.00
C LEU A 69 -15.46 -3.82 45.07
N GLU A 70 -15.63 -5.03 45.61
CA GLU A 70 -16.64 -5.32 46.63
C GLU A 70 -16.16 -4.98 48.05
N SER A 71 -14.94 -5.39 48.42
CA SER A 71 -14.43 -5.30 49.79
C SER A 71 -13.21 -4.40 49.96
N GLY A 72 -12.60 -3.90 48.89
CA GLY A 72 -11.33 -3.18 48.92
C GLY A 72 -10.11 -4.08 49.15
N GLU A 73 -10.28 -5.40 49.16
CA GLU A 73 -9.23 -6.37 49.45
C GLU A 73 -9.06 -7.35 48.28
N ASP A 74 -7.81 -7.71 47.97
CA ASP A 74 -7.49 -8.74 46.97
C ASP A 74 -7.77 -10.14 47.56
N PRO A 75 -8.73 -10.91 46.99
CA PRO A 75 -9.09 -12.21 47.53
C PRO A 75 -7.96 -13.22 47.33
N LYS A 76 -7.63 -13.95 48.39
CA LYS A 76 -6.65 -15.03 48.34
C LYS A 76 -7.19 -16.23 47.54
N LEU A 77 -6.79 -16.36 46.27
CA LEU A 77 -7.22 -17.46 45.38
C LEU A 77 -6.32 -18.70 45.42
N TYR A 78 -5.11 -18.56 45.95
CA TYR A 78 -4.11 -19.62 46.06
C TYR A 78 -3.30 -19.43 47.34
N ASP A 79 -2.82 -20.54 47.92
CA ASP A 79 -1.99 -20.50 49.13
C ASP A 79 -0.51 -20.37 48.84
N ASP A 80 -0.08 -20.89 47.70
CA ASP A 80 1.32 -20.99 47.29
C ASP A 80 1.40 -20.78 45.76
N VAL A 81 2.29 -19.86 45.36
CA VAL A 81 2.46 -19.48 43.95
C VAL A 81 3.11 -20.60 43.16
N ASP A 82 4.12 -21.27 43.73
CA ASP A 82 4.83 -22.36 43.06
C ASP A 82 3.89 -23.54 42.79
N ALA A 83 3.05 -23.91 43.75
CA ALA A 83 2.01 -24.92 43.56
C ALA A 83 0.93 -24.50 42.57
N PHE A 84 0.62 -23.20 42.45
CA PHE A 84 -0.31 -22.70 41.43
C PHE A 84 0.30 -22.83 40.03
N ASN A 85 1.53 -22.37 39.86
CA ASN A 85 2.33 -22.44 38.64
C ASN A 85 2.52 -23.90 38.18
N ALA A 86 2.90 -24.79 39.09
CA ALA A 86 3.10 -26.22 38.80
C ALA A 86 1.80 -26.90 38.33
N ARG A 87 0.64 -26.56 38.91
CA ARG A 87 -0.66 -27.07 38.45
C ARG A 87 -0.99 -26.58 37.04
N ALA A 88 -0.73 -25.31 36.74
CA ALA A 88 -0.98 -24.78 35.40
C ALA A 88 -0.11 -25.47 34.33
N ALA A 89 1.17 -25.75 34.65
CA ALA A 89 2.05 -26.54 33.80
C ALA A 89 1.55 -27.99 33.65
N GLU A 90 1.16 -28.66 34.74
CA GLU A 90 0.61 -30.02 34.70
C GLU A 90 -0.67 -30.11 33.85
N GLU A 91 -1.56 -29.11 33.93
CA GLU A 91 -2.78 -29.02 33.11
C GLU A 91 -2.49 -28.90 31.61
N ALA A 92 -1.30 -28.44 31.21
CA ALA A 92 -0.89 -28.39 29.81
C ALA A 92 -0.57 -29.77 29.24
N GLN A 93 -0.26 -30.76 30.09
CA GLN A 93 0.15 -32.08 29.64
C GLN A 93 -0.98 -32.80 28.91
N GLY A 94 -0.68 -33.28 27.71
CA GLY A 94 -1.66 -33.97 26.85
C GLY A 94 -2.66 -33.04 26.14
N LYS A 95 -2.53 -31.71 26.30
CA LYS A 95 -3.26 -30.71 25.50
C LYS A 95 -2.51 -30.38 24.22
N THR A 96 -3.27 -30.10 23.18
CA THR A 96 -2.74 -29.53 21.95
C THR A 96 -2.42 -28.05 22.15
N THR A 97 -1.43 -27.54 21.42
CA THR A 97 -1.12 -26.10 21.41
C THR A 97 -2.35 -25.25 21.07
N GLU A 98 -3.19 -25.70 20.13
CA GLU A 98 -4.42 -24.99 19.75
C GLU A 98 -5.41 -24.87 20.92
N GLU A 99 -5.61 -25.94 21.71
CA GLU A 99 -6.44 -25.88 22.91
C GLU A 99 -5.90 -24.87 23.93
N LEU A 100 -4.57 -24.80 24.11
CA LEU A 100 -3.92 -23.90 25.06
C LEU A 100 -4.01 -22.44 24.62
N LEU A 101 -3.73 -22.15 23.34
CA LEU A 101 -3.92 -20.81 22.76
C LEU A 101 -5.38 -20.38 22.83
N THR A 102 -6.33 -21.29 22.62
CA THR A 102 -7.76 -21.02 22.77
C THR A 102 -8.12 -20.67 24.22
N ARG A 103 -7.61 -21.42 25.20
CA ARG A 103 -7.79 -21.10 26.63
C ARG A 103 -7.24 -19.72 26.96
N TRP A 104 -6.01 -19.42 26.51
CA TRP A 104 -5.38 -18.14 26.76
C TRP A 104 -6.16 -16.98 26.13
N THR A 105 -6.61 -17.14 24.89
CA THR A 105 -7.48 -16.15 24.22
C THR A 105 -8.76 -15.89 25.02
N ALA A 106 -9.44 -16.95 25.49
CA ALA A 106 -10.66 -16.82 26.27
C ALA A 106 -10.43 -16.20 27.66
N ALA A 107 -9.26 -16.40 28.27
CA ALA A 107 -8.85 -15.71 29.49
C ALA A 107 -8.64 -14.22 29.22
N HIS A 108 -7.93 -13.90 28.13
CA HIS A 108 -7.63 -12.55 27.70
C HIS A 108 -8.88 -11.72 27.38
N ASP A 109 -9.83 -12.28 26.63
CA ASP A 109 -11.07 -11.59 26.30
C ASP A 109 -11.89 -11.24 27.57
N ARG A 110 -11.94 -12.16 28.54
CA ARG A 110 -12.59 -11.92 29.84
C ARG A 110 -11.85 -10.87 30.68
N LEU A 111 -10.52 -10.85 30.60
CA LEU A 111 -9.71 -9.82 31.22
C LEU A 111 -9.99 -8.44 30.60
N LEU A 112 -10.04 -8.33 29.27
CA LEU A 112 -10.36 -7.08 28.59
C LEU A 112 -11.79 -6.59 28.93
N GLU A 113 -12.76 -7.50 29.02
CA GLU A 113 -14.13 -7.17 29.48
C GLU A 113 -14.12 -6.62 30.92
N THR A 114 -13.33 -7.25 31.80
CA THR A 114 -13.15 -6.81 33.20
C THR A 114 -12.56 -5.41 33.25
N VAL A 115 -11.45 -5.16 32.55
CA VAL A 115 -10.79 -3.84 32.51
C VAL A 115 -11.71 -2.79 31.89
N GLY A 116 -12.41 -3.12 30.80
CA GLY A 116 -13.37 -2.22 30.14
C GLY A 116 -14.48 -1.75 31.09
N SER A 117 -14.93 -2.63 31.97
CA SER A 117 -15.98 -2.40 32.96
C SER A 117 -15.52 -1.64 34.21
N LEU A 118 -14.22 -1.44 34.40
CA LEU A 118 -13.70 -0.69 35.56
C LEU A 118 -14.20 0.77 35.57
N PRO A 119 -14.69 1.27 36.72
CA PRO A 119 -14.88 2.70 36.95
C PRO A 119 -13.58 3.49 36.73
N GLN A 120 -13.68 4.74 36.29
CA GLN A 120 -12.49 5.60 36.11
C GLN A 120 -11.80 5.92 37.44
N ASP A 121 -12.56 5.90 38.53
CA ASP A 121 -12.14 6.09 39.92
C ASP A 121 -12.05 4.75 40.69
N ALA A 122 -11.90 3.63 39.97
CA ALA A 122 -11.68 2.33 40.60
C ALA A 122 -10.42 2.34 41.48
N ASP A 123 -10.43 1.48 42.50
CA ASP A 123 -9.30 1.35 43.43
C ASP A 123 -8.00 1.05 42.65
N GLY A 124 -6.90 1.70 43.05
CA GLY A 124 -5.58 1.51 42.42
C GLY A 124 -5.14 0.05 42.41
N LEU A 125 -5.50 -0.72 43.44
CA LEU A 125 -5.20 -2.15 43.53
C LEU A 125 -5.85 -2.96 42.39
N ALA A 126 -7.02 -2.54 41.89
CA ALA A 126 -7.65 -3.22 40.75
C ALA A 126 -6.83 -3.04 39.46
N PHE A 127 -6.20 -1.87 39.28
CA PHE A 127 -5.28 -1.63 38.16
C PHE A 127 -3.96 -2.40 38.33
N GLU A 128 -3.40 -2.43 39.56
CA GLU A 128 -2.18 -3.17 39.87
C GLU A 128 -2.34 -4.68 39.63
N ILE A 129 -3.48 -5.27 40.02
CA ILE A 129 -3.78 -6.68 39.74
C ILE A 129 -3.76 -6.95 38.23
N VAL A 130 -4.36 -6.08 37.42
CA VAL A 130 -4.35 -6.26 35.96
C VAL A 130 -2.92 -6.19 35.44
N GLU A 131 -2.15 -5.18 35.86
CA GLU A 131 -0.75 -5.00 35.45
C GLU A 131 0.13 -6.20 35.81
N TRP A 132 0.06 -6.69 37.06
CA TRP A 132 0.83 -7.85 37.54
C TRP A 132 0.55 -9.14 36.79
N ASN A 133 -0.61 -9.25 36.12
CA ASN A 133 -0.99 -10.46 35.39
C ASN A 133 -0.93 -10.28 33.87
N THR A 134 -0.55 -9.09 33.39
CA THR A 134 -0.49 -8.78 31.96
C THR A 134 0.78 -7.99 31.63
N THR A 135 0.71 -6.66 31.61
CA THR A 135 1.77 -5.78 31.12
C THR A 135 3.06 -5.87 31.92
N GLY A 136 2.97 -6.23 33.20
CA GLY A 136 4.10 -6.50 34.08
C GLY A 136 4.58 -7.95 34.09
N HIS A 137 3.87 -8.90 33.47
CA HIS A 137 4.17 -10.34 33.51
C HIS A 137 4.54 -10.93 32.15
N TYR A 138 3.88 -10.53 31.07
CA TYR A 138 4.27 -10.93 29.71
C TYR A 138 5.76 -10.74 29.41
N PRO A 139 6.44 -9.67 29.89
CA PRO A 139 7.87 -9.48 29.65
C PRO A 139 8.77 -10.58 30.19
N ASP A 140 8.36 -11.25 31.28
CA ASP A 140 9.15 -12.30 31.91
C ASP A 140 9.32 -13.52 30.98
N HIS A 141 8.38 -13.70 30.05
CA HIS A 141 8.36 -14.82 29.11
C HIS A 141 9.10 -14.56 27.78
N TYR A 142 9.69 -13.37 27.58
CA TYR A 142 10.62 -13.19 26.45
C TYR A 142 11.90 -14.02 26.63
N GLY A 143 12.29 -14.35 27.86
CA GLY A 143 13.37 -15.29 28.14
C GLY A 143 13.05 -16.70 27.63
N ASP A 144 11.80 -17.15 27.76
CA ASP A 144 11.35 -18.45 27.24
C ASP A 144 11.35 -18.47 25.71
N ILE A 145 10.90 -17.39 25.07
CA ILE A 145 11.02 -17.25 23.60
C ILE A 145 12.50 -17.30 23.20
N GLY A 146 13.37 -16.57 23.90
CA GLY A 146 14.80 -16.55 23.62
C GLY A 146 15.44 -17.93 23.77
N ALA A 147 15.08 -18.68 24.81
CA ALA A 147 15.52 -20.06 25.03
C ALA A 147 15.01 -21.03 23.94
N ALA A 148 13.91 -20.69 23.28
CA ALA A 148 13.32 -21.48 22.21
C ALA A 148 13.95 -21.21 20.82
N VAL A 149 14.63 -20.07 20.64
CA VAL A 149 15.41 -19.76 19.43
C VAL A 149 16.67 -20.63 19.43
N ARG A 150 16.92 -21.41 18.38
CA ARG A 150 18.13 -22.27 18.26
C ARG A 150 19.04 -21.89 17.12
N SER A 151 18.52 -21.13 16.17
CA SER A 151 19.16 -20.88 14.90
C SER A 151 18.82 -19.50 14.36
N ALA A 152 19.60 -19.05 13.37
CA ALA A 152 19.25 -17.86 12.61
C ALA A 152 17.89 -17.99 11.93
N ASP A 153 17.53 -19.19 11.45
CA ASP A 153 16.24 -19.45 10.81
C ASP A 153 15.05 -19.22 11.75
N ASP A 154 15.17 -19.62 13.02
CA ASP A 154 14.15 -19.35 14.04
C ASP A 154 13.98 -17.83 14.25
N LEU A 155 15.10 -17.10 14.34
CA LEU A 155 15.07 -15.64 14.54
C LEU A 155 14.54 -14.90 13.31
N VAL A 156 14.88 -15.36 12.10
CA VAL A 156 14.27 -14.87 10.85
C VAL A 156 12.77 -15.16 10.85
N GLY A 157 12.33 -16.34 11.30
CA GLY A 157 10.92 -16.69 11.41
C GLY A 157 10.14 -15.72 12.30
N LEU A 158 10.69 -15.37 13.46
CA LEU A 158 10.14 -14.34 14.36
C LEU A 158 9.99 -12.99 13.67
N VAL A 159 11.06 -12.52 13.01
CA VAL A 159 11.10 -11.23 12.31
C VAL A 159 10.10 -11.20 11.14
N GLN A 160 10.12 -12.20 10.27
CA GLN A 160 9.30 -12.26 9.05
C GLN A 160 7.81 -12.41 9.36
N THR A 161 7.45 -13.24 10.34
CA THR A 161 6.03 -13.44 10.71
C THR A 161 5.42 -12.11 11.18
N ASN A 162 6.13 -11.40 12.06
CA ASN A 162 5.66 -10.13 12.60
C ASN A 162 5.74 -8.97 11.60
N TRP A 163 6.69 -9.03 10.66
CA TRP A 163 6.79 -8.06 9.58
C TRP A 163 5.53 -7.97 8.74
N ILE A 164 4.87 -9.11 8.48
CA ILE A 164 3.64 -9.15 7.67
C ILE A 164 2.53 -8.30 8.31
N ASP A 165 2.37 -8.39 9.64
CA ASP A 165 1.34 -7.68 10.41
C ASP A 165 1.68 -6.20 10.64
N PHE A 166 2.92 -5.79 10.41
CA PHE A 166 3.35 -4.39 10.45
C PHE A 166 3.33 -3.75 9.06
N ARG A 167 4.07 -4.33 8.11
CA ARG A 167 4.28 -3.76 6.77
C ARG A 167 3.03 -3.84 5.89
N GLY A 168 2.20 -4.87 6.10
CA GLY A 168 0.93 -5.04 5.40
C GLY A 168 -0.02 -3.86 5.61
N PRO A 169 -0.36 -3.52 6.87
CA PRO A 169 -1.17 -2.34 7.19
C PRO A 169 -0.58 -1.02 6.67
N ILE A 170 0.75 -0.81 6.74
CA ILE A 170 1.40 0.38 6.15
C ILE A 170 1.09 0.50 4.65
N GLY A 171 1.18 -0.60 3.90
CA GLY A 171 0.82 -0.61 2.48
C GLY A 171 -0.66 -0.32 2.25
N ALA A 172 -1.54 -0.80 3.13
CA ALA A 172 -2.98 -0.60 3.05
C ALA A 172 -3.44 0.84 3.31
N ILE A 173 -2.65 1.65 4.02
CA ILE A 173 -2.93 3.09 4.20
C ILE A 173 -2.92 3.82 2.84
N GLY A 174 -2.10 3.34 1.90
CA GLY A 174 -1.87 3.94 0.59
C GLY A 174 -0.97 5.17 0.64
N LEU A 175 -0.28 5.46 -0.47
CA LEU A 175 0.77 6.50 -0.51
C LEU A 175 0.31 7.87 0.00
N SER A 176 -0.88 8.33 -0.41
CA SER A 176 -1.43 9.62 0.05
C SER A 176 -1.77 9.61 1.55
N GLY A 177 -2.22 8.47 2.07
CA GLY A 177 -2.54 8.34 3.50
C GLY A 177 -1.30 8.35 4.39
N LEU A 178 -0.10 8.12 3.83
CA LEU A 178 1.13 8.14 4.62
C LEU A 178 1.49 9.54 5.14
N GLU A 179 0.92 10.61 4.56
CA GLU A 179 1.07 11.98 5.06
C GLU A 179 0.13 12.30 6.23
N GLU A 180 -0.85 11.44 6.51
CA GLU A 180 -1.77 11.62 7.63
C GLU A 180 -1.07 11.39 8.96
N ARG A 181 -1.53 12.08 10.01
CA ARG A 181 -0.94 12.00 11.34
C ARG A 181 -1.46 10.80 12.12
N THR A 182 -0.55 10.15 12.82
CA THR A 182 -0.83 9.13 13.82
C THR A 182 -1.28 9.78 15.14
N SER A 183 -1.66 8.94 16.12
CA SER A 183 -2.03 9.38 17.47
C SER A 183 -0.89 10.05 18.25
N THR A 184 0.37 9.81 17.87
CA THR A 184 1.57 10.41 18.49
C THR A 184 1.99 11.72 17.83
N GLY A 185 1.32 12.11 16.74
CA GLY A 185 1.56 13.36 16.01
C GLY A 185 2.60 13.27 14.90
N TRP A 186 3.26 12.12 14.73
CA TRP A 186 4.06 11.76 13.55
C TRP A 186 3.15 11.51 12.35
N THR A 187 3.69 11.55 11.13
CA THR A 187 3.00 10.98 9.97
C THR A 187 3.21 9.47 9.92
N TYR A 188 2.32 8.73 9.25
CA TYR A 188 2.57 7.30 8.98
C TYR A 188 3.85 7.06 8.19
N LYS A 189 4.25 8.03 7.34
CA LYS A 189 5.55 8.05 6.66
C LYS A 189 6.72 8.17 7.64
N ASP A 190 6.61 9.04 8.65
CA ASP A 190 7.63 9.17 9.69
C ASP A 190 7.79 7.87 10.49
N LEU A 191 6.69 7.20 10.82
CA LEU A 191 6.70 5.91 11.51
C LEU A 191 7.41 4.82 10.68
N ALA A 192 7.13 4.76 9.37
CA ALA A 192 7.83 3.85 8.46
C ALA A 192 9.35 4.15 8.41
N ALA A 193 9.73 5.43 8.32
CA ALA A 193 11.15 5.83 8.33
C ALA A 193 11.84 5.52 9.67
N HIS A 194 11.13 5.67 10.79
CA HIS A 194 11.59 5.32 12.13
C HIS A 194 11.91 3.84 12.23
N ALA A 195 11.00 2.96 11.82
CA ALA A 195 11.25 1.51 11.79
C ALA A 195 12.47 1.17 10.91
N ALA A 196 12.53 1.74 9.70
CA ALA A 196 13.66 1.55 8.78
C ALA A 196 15.01 1.92 9.40
N ALA A 197 15.05 3.04 10.13
CA ALA A 197 16.27 3.53 10.78
C ALA A 197 16.78 2.59 11.88
N TRP A 198 15.87 2.01 12.67
CA TRP A 198 16.21 1.05 13.73
C TRP A 198 16.63 -0.30 13.18
N GLU A 199 15.99 -0.79 12.12
CA GLU A 199 16.39 -2.02 11.43
C GLU A 199 17.77 -1.87 10.78
N ALA A 200 17.99 -0.79 10.03
CA ALA A 200 19.29 -0.52 9.39
C ALA A 200 20.42 -0.40 10.42
N ARG A 201 20.18 0.28 11.54
CA ARG A 201 21.14 0.38 12.65
C ARG A 201 21.41 -0.99 13.27
N THR A 202 20.38 -1.80 13.46
CA THR A 202 20.53 -3.13 14.05
C THR A 202 21.32 -4.04 13.13
N ALA A 203 21.08 -4.00 11.81
CA ALA A 203 21.91 -4.68 10.82
C ALA A 203 23.39 -4.26 10.91
N ASP A 204 23.70 -2.95 11.02
CA ASP A 204 25.08 -2.47 11.25
C ASP A 204 25.71 -3.05 12.53
N ARG A 205 24.92 -3.14 13.61
CA ARG A 205 25.39 -3.65 14.90
C ARG A 205 25.64 -5.16 14.86
N LEU A 206 24.81 -5.93 14.16
CA LEU A 206 25.01 -7.37 13.94
C LEU A 206 26.24 -7.64 13.06
N ALA A 207 26.42 -6.87 11.98
CA ALA A 207 27.60 -6.98 11.13
C ALA A 207 28.89 -6.76 11.92
N LYS A 208 28.94 -5.71 12.75
CA LYS A 208 30.10 -5.43 13.63
C LYS A 208 30.29 -6.47 14.73
N LEU A 209 29.20 -6.98 15.33
CA LEU A 209 29.28 -8.09 16.29
C LEU A 209 29.98 -9.29 15.66
N ARG A 210 29.64 -9.65 14.42
CA ARG A 210 30.29 -10.76 13.69
C ARG A 210 31.79 -10.53 13.48
N GLU A 211 32.20 -9.28 13.25
CA GLU A 211 33.61 -8.93 13.05
C GLU A 211 34.40 -8.90 14.36
N SER A 212 33.83 -8.36 15.44
CA SER A 212 34.54 -8.10 16.70
C SER A 212 34.29 -9.12 17.81
N GLY A 213 33.23 -9.92 17.71
CA GLY A 213 32.70 -10.79 18.77
C GLY A 213 32.03 -10.04 19.94
N ALA A 214 31.97 -8.70 19.89
CA ALA A 214 31.51 -7.87 20.99
C ALA A 214 30.25 -7.05 20.64
N PRO A 215 29.24 -7.01 21.54
CA PRO A 215 28.05 -6.18 21.39
C PRO A 215 28.38 -4.71 21.11
N GLN A 216 27.61 -4.10 20.22
CA GLN A 216 27.79 -2.68 19.88
C GLN A 216 26.86 -1.81 20.73
N PRO A 217 27.33 -0.64 21.19
CA PRO A 217 26.52 0.28 21.99
C PRO A 217 25.28 0.76 21.23
N GLY A 218 24.26 1.16 21.99
CA GLY A 218 23.05 1.81 21.48
C GLY A 218 23.31 3.21 20.94
N VAL A 219 22.25 4.00 20.75
CA VAL A 219 22.38 5.46 20.63
C VAL A 219 22.50 6.07 22.02
N ASP A 220 23.12 7.24 22.13
CA ASP A 220 23.23 7.94 23.41
C ASP A 220 21.87 8.52 23.84
N ASP A 221 21.10 9.03 22.88
CA ASP A 221 19.76 9.58 23.08
C ASP A 221 18.81 9.08 21.98
N THR A 222 17.80 8.30 22.39
CA THR A 222 16.76 7.75 21.51
C THR A 222 15.84 8.83 20.94
N ASP A 223 15.52 9.85 21.73
CA ASP A 223 14.63 10.93 21.30
C ASP A 223 15.32 11.82 20.27
N GLU A 224 16.60 12.14 20.48
CA GLU A 224 17.40 12.88 19.50
C GLU A 224 17.52 12.09 18.18
N PHE A 225 17.80 10.79 18.27
CA PHE A 225 17.86 9.92 17.10
C PHE A 225 16.53 9.92 16.32
N ASN A 226 15.42 9.66 17.00
CA ASN A 226 14.08 9.61 16.38
C ASN A 226 13.72 10.97 15.77
N ALA A 227 13.97 12.08 16.47
CA ALA A 227 13.73 13.43 15.94
C ALA A 227 14.54 13.70 14.66
N ALA A 228 15.79 13.24 14.59
CA ALA A 228 16.61 13.35 13.38
C ALA A 228 16.08 12.49 12.23
N VAL A 229 15.46 11.33 12.51
CA VAL A 229 14.74 10.52 11.49
C VAL A 229 13.54 11.27 10.94
N VAL A 230 12.71 11.83 11.81
CA VAL A 230 11.52 12.59 11.41
C VAL A 230 11.93 13.81 10.58
N GLU A 231 12.93 14.57 11.03
CA GLU A 231 13.39 15.77 10.31
C GLU A 231 13.83 15.45 8.88
N ARG A 232 14.65 14.41 8.68
CA ARG A 232 15.11 14.02 7.34
C ARG A 232 14.02 13.41 6.45
N THR A 233 12.89 13.00 7.04
CA THR A 233 11.76 12.40 6.31
C THR A 233 10.84 13.46 5.71
N ARG A 234 10.86 14.69 6.25
CA ARG A 234 10.02 15.79 5.78
C ARG A 234 10.23 16.09 4.30
N GLY A 235 9.13 16.18 3.57
CA GLY A 235 9.13 16.50 2.13
C GLY A 235 9.64 15.39 1.20
N ARG A 236 10.08 14.23 1.73
CA ARG A 236 10.45 13.07 0.91
C ARG A 236 9.20 12.40 0.32
N ASP A 237 9.36 11.83 -0.87
CA ASP A 237 8.34 11.00 -1.50
C ASP A 237 8.12 9.73 -0.66
N ALA A 238 6.86 9.38 -0.42
CA ALA A 238 6.49 8.23 0.42
C ALA A 238 7.00 6.90 -0.17
N ARG A 239 7.10 6.77 -1.50
CA ARG A 239 7.63 5.55 -2.16
C ARG A 239 9.10 5.33 -1.81
N ASP A 240 9.88 6.40 -1.72
CA ASP A 240 11.29 6.31 -1.35
C ASP A 240 11.46 5.87 0.09
N VAL A 241 10.60 6.36 0.99
CA VAL A 241 10.60 5.95 2.40
C VAL A 241 10.19 4.49 2.55
N LEU A 242 9.15 4.03 1.83
CA LEU A 242 8.77 2.62 1.86
C LEU A 242 9.86 1.71 1.29
N ARG A 243 10.55 2.13 0.22
CA ARG A 243 11.70 1.38 -0.33
C ARG A 243 12.86 1.32 0.66
N GLU A 244 13.12 2.39 1.39
CA GLU A 244 14.13 2.42 2.46
C GLU A 244 13.76 1.44 3.59
N LEU A 245 12.49 1.40 3.98
CA LEU A 245 11.97 0.43 4.95
C LEU A 245 12.16 -1.02 4.47
N ASP A 246 11.75 -1.33 3.24
CA ASP A 246 11.91 -2.68 2.67
C ASP A 246 13.40 -3.06 2.53
N THR A 247 14.26 -2.12 2.13
CA THR A 247 15.71 -2.34 2.04
C THR A 247 16.37 -2.57 3.40
N ALA A 248 15.97 -1.81 4.42
CA ALA A 248 16.45 -1.99 5.79
C ALA A 248 16.05 -3.37 6.33
N HIS A 249 14.82 -3.79 6.01
CA HIS A 249 14.30 -5.09 6.36
C HIS A 249 15.06 -6.26 5.73
N ASP A 250 15.26 -6.21 4.41
CA ASP A 250 16.05 -7.23 3.70
C ASP A 250 17.46 -7.33 4.29
N ARG A 251 18.06 -6.18 4.60
CA ARG A 251 19.41 -6.11 5.18
C ARG A 251 19.50 -6.74 6.57
N ILE A 252 18.55 -6.47 7.46
CA ILE A 252 18.59 -7.07 8.80
C ILE A 252 18.35 -8.58 8.73
N VAL A 253 17.46 -9.05 7.86
CA VAL A 253 17.23 -10.48 7.62
C VAL A 253 18.52 -11.15 7.12
N GLU A 254 19.21 -10.53 6.14
CA GLU A 254 20.47 -11.03 5.61
C GLU A 254 21.57 -11.09 6.69
N GLU A 255 21.64 -10.09 7.59
CA GLU A 255 22.59 -10.09 8.70
C GLU A 255 22.25 -11.09 9.80
N ILE A 256 20.97 -11.38 10.05
CA ILE A 256 20.55 -12.44 10.98
C ILE A 256 20.92 -13.82 10.42
N GLN A 257 20.66 -14.08 9.14
CA GLN A 257 20.99 -15.36 8.47
C GLN A 257 22.48 -15.71 8.54
N LYS A 258 23.32 -14.69 8.72
CA LYS A 258 24.77 -14.77 8.83
C LYS A 258 25.26 -15.17 10.24
N LEU A 259 24.38 -15.28 11.24
CA LEU A 259 24.74 -15.58 12.63
C LEU A 259 24.81 -17.09 12.90
N THR A 260 25.69 -17.50 13.81
CA THR A 260 25.72 -18.87 14.34
C THR A 260 24.97 -18.93 15.67
N ALA A 261 24.58 -20.13 16.11
CA ALA A 261 23.93 -20.32 17.40
C ALA A 261 24.79 -19.80 18.57
N GLU A 262 26.11 -19.94 18.50
CA GLU A 262 27.04 -19.42 19.52
C GLU A 262 27.04 -17.90 19.58
N LEU A 263 26.88 -17.21 18.44
CA LEU A 263 26.77 -15.75 18.42
C LEU A 263 25.39 -15.28 18.89
N ILE A 264 24.33 -16.03 18.55
CA ILE A 264 22.95 -15.73 18.97
C ILE A 264 22.84 -15.77 20.50
N HIS A 265 23.40 -16.82 21.13
CA HIS A 265 23.34 -17.00 22.59
C HIS A 265 24.55 -16.43 23.35
N GLY A 266 25.54 -15.93 22.63
CA GLY A 266 26.67 -15.25 23.24
C GLY A 266 26.27 -13.91 23.86
N ASN A 267 27.09 -13.41 24.79
CA ASN A 267 26.91 -12.09 25.40
C ASN A 267 25.52 -11.89 26.04
N ASP A 268 25.05 -12.87 26.82
CA ASP A 268 23.77 -12.84 27.53
C ASP A 268 22.56 -12.61 26.60
N ASP A 269 22.48 -13.39 25.50
CA ASP A 269 21.41 -13.33 24.50
C ASP A 269 21.20 -11.93 23.88
N TRP A 270 22.24 -11.09 23.86
CA TRP A 270 22.15 -9.71 23.37
C TRP A 270 21.60 -9.63 21.94
N VAL A 271 21.92 -10.61 21.08
CA VAL A 271 21.38 -10.69 19.71
C VAL A 271 19.86 -10.81 19.72
N ILE A 272 19.32 -11.71 20.53
CA ILE A 272 17.87 -11.92 20.61
C ILE A 272 17.20 -10.64 21.12
N ALA A 273 17.74 -10.04 22.19
CA ALA A 273 17.21 -8.81 22.76
C ALA A 273 17.23 -7.63 21.77
N VAL A 274 18.34 -7.42 21.06
CA VAL A 274 18.47 -6.29 20.13
C VAL A 274 17.62 -6.49 18.87
N VAL A 275 17.49 -7.71 18.37
CA VAL A 275 16.60 -7.99 17.23
C VAL A 275 15.15 -7.80 17.67
N ALA A 276 14.72 -8.37 18.80
CA ALA A 276 13.37 -8.17 19.33
C ALA A 276 12.98 -6.70 19.44
N GLY A 277 13.82 -5.91 20.12
CA GLY A 277 13.56 -4.51 20.39
C GLY A 277 13.61 -3.58 19.18
N ASN A 278 14.06 -4.06 18.01
CA ASN A 278 14.12 -3.25 16.79
C ASN A 278 13.36 -3.86 15.60
N THR A 279 12.72 -5.02 15.79
CA THR A 279 11.92 -5.72 14.78
C THR A 279 10.60 -6.21 15.36
N TYR A 280 10.40 -7.52 15.55
CA TYR A 280 9.11 -8.12 15.90
C TYR A 280 8.47 -7.58 17.18
N GLY A 281 9.25 -7.23 18.21
CA GLY A 281 8.74 -6.56 19.41
C GLY A 281 8.28 -5.14 19.10
N HIS A 282 9.12 -4.38 18.40
CA HIS A 282 8.87 -2.99 18.02
C HIS A 282 7.71 -2.82 17.02
N TYR A 283 7.55 -3.76 16.09
CA TYR A 283 6.42 -3.84 15.17
C TYR A 283 5.10 -3.96 15.93
N ALA A 284 5.05 -4.80 16.96
CA ALA A 284 3.86 -5.01 17.78
C ALA A 284 3.49 -3.78 18.62
N GLU A 285 4.48 -3.00 19.06
CA GLU A 285 4.26 -1.72 19.75
C GLU A 285 3.52 -0.72 18.84
N HIS A 286 3.91 -0.63 17.57
CA HIS A 286 3.27 0.27 16.60
C HIS A 286 2.00 -0.28 15.93
N PHE A 287 1.61 -1.53 16.19
CA PHE A 287 0.49 -2.16 15.50
C PHE A 287 -0.82 -1.35 15.57
N ASP A 288 -1.23 -0.92 16.77
CA ASP A 288 -2.48 -0.16 16.94
C ASP A 288 -2.41 1.22 16.28
N GLU A 289 -1.22 1.82 16.26
CA GLU A 289 -0.97 3.11 15.61
C GLU A 289 -1.15 2.98 14.10
N VAL A 290 -0.52 1.97 13.49
CA VAL A 290 -0.60 1.68 12.05
C VAL A 290 -2.01 1.24 11.63
N ILE A 291 -2.63 0.31 12.36
CA ILE A 291 -3.94 -0.25 11.99
C ILE A 291 -5.06 0.80 12.05
N ALA A 292 -4.86 1.91 12.76
CA ALA A 292 -5.79 3.02 12.80
C ALA A 292 -5.93 3.74 11.44
N GLY A 293 -4.88 3.73 10.61
CA GLY A 293 -4.88 4.36 9.28
C GLY A 293 -5.45 3.47 8.17
N VAL A 294 -5.72 2.19 8.45
CA VAL A 294 -6.19 1.24 7.45
C VAL A 294 -7.65 1.53 7.06
N PRO A 295 -7.99 1.56 5.75
CA PRO A 295 -9.35 1.81 5.27
C PRO A 295 -10.27 0.58 5.46
N LYS A 296 -10.77 0.37 6.67
CA LYS A 296 -11.52 -0.85 7.06
C LYS A 296 -12.91 -0.96 6.44
N ARG A 297 -13.50 0.13 5.94
CA ARG A 297 -14.87 0.14 5.38
C ARG A 297 -14.90 0.11 3.86
N PRO A 298 -15.92 -0.51 3.23
CA PRO A 298 -16.06 -0.51 1.77
C PRO A 298 -16.01 0.90 1.15
N ALA A 299 -16.63 1.90 1.79
CA ALA A 299 -16.61 3.28 1.33
C ALA A 299 -15.19 3.89 1.33
N GLN A 300 -14.39 3.61 2.37
CA GLN A 300 -13.00 4.05 2.47
C GLN A 300 -12.13 3.35 1.42
N LEU A 301 -12.33 2.05 1.20
CA LEU A 301 -11.64 1.32 0.14
C LEU A 301 -11.95 1.88 -1.25
N LEU A 302 -13.21 2.16 -1.54
CA LEU A 302 -13.61 2.79 -2.81
C LEU A 302 -12.97 4.16 -3.00
N GLU A 303 -12.76 4.92 -1.91
CA GLU A 303 -12.03 6.18 -1.96
C GLU A 303 -10.55 5.98 -2.30
N LYS A 304 -9.85 5.09 -1.59
CA LYS A 304 -8.44 4.75 -1.88
C LYS A 304 -8.26 4.20 -3.30
N MET A 305 -9.16 3.33 -3.76
CA MET A 305 -9.18 2.84 -5.14
C MET A 305 -9.28 3.99 -6.16
N ARG A 306 -10.08 5.04 -5.87
CA ARG A 306 -10.18 6.21 -6.75
C ARG A 306 -8.93 7.08 -6.69
N GLU A 307 -8.32 7.23 -5.51
CA GLU A 307 -7.06 7.97 -5.33
C GLU A 307 -5.94 7.36 -6.18
N GLY A 308 -5.82 6.03 -6.22
CA GLY A 308 -4.84 5.35 -7.07
C GLY A 308 -5.20 5.36 -8.57
N TRP A 309 -6.46 5.07 -8.90
CA TRP A 309 -6.90 4.93 -10.30
C TRP A 309 -6.83 6.25 -11.09
N ARG A 310 -7.19 7.36 -10.46
CA ARG A 310 -7.34 8.65 -11.16
C ARG A 310 -6.01 9.16 -11.77
N PRO A 311 -4.89 9.26 -11.03
CA PRO A 311 -3.59 9.63 -11.61
C PRO A 311 -3.17 8.68 -12.73
N PHE A 312 -3.22 7.37 -12.47
CA PHE A 312 -2.87 6.33 -13.43
C PHE A 312 -3.65 6.44 -14.75
N ARG A 313 -4.98 6.50 -14.67
CA ARG A 313 -5.83 6.59 -15.86
C ARG A 313 -5.69 7.92 -16.59
N ARG A 314 -5.42 9.03 -15.88
CA ARG A 314 -5.13 10.34 -16.49
C ARG A 314 -3.81 10.34 -17.24
N ALA A 315 -2.75 9.79 -16.65
CA ALA A 315 -1.44 9.67 -17.32
C ALA A 315 -1.58 8.81 -18.58
N LEU A 316 -2.30 7.68 -18.49
CA LEU A 316 -2.60 6.81 -19.62
C LEU A 316 -3.40 7.51 -20.73
N ASN A 317 -4.40 8.33 -20.37
CA ASN A 317 -5.13 9.14 -21.35
C ASN A 317 -4.22 10.13 -22.09
N ARG A 318 -3.27 10.77 -21.39
CA ARG A 318 -2.33 11.73 -22.00
C ARG A 318 -1.32 11.04 -22.91
N LEU A 319 -1.04 9.76 -22.68
CA LEU A 319 -0.09 8.97 -23.47
C LEU A 319 -0.63 8.67 -24.88
N GLY A 320 -1.93 8.38 -25.01
CA GLY A 320 -2.56 8.00 -26.28
C GLY A 320 -2.36 6.52 -26.64
N LEU A 321 -3.16 6.02 -27.59
CA LEU A 321 -3.22 4.62 -27.99
C LEU A 321 -2.00 4.17 -28.80
N SER A 322 -1.50 5.01 -29.71
CA SER A 322 -0.38 4.70 -30.62
C SER A 322 0.89 4.41 -29.83
N ALA A 323 1.11 5.18 -28.75
CA ALA A 323 2.26 5.01 -27.89
C ALA A 323 2.24 3.68 -27.11
N LEU A 324 1.07 3.01 -26.99
CA LEU A 324 0.98 1.77 -26.24
C LEU A 324 1.73 0.59 -26.89
N SER A 325 2.06 0.70 -28.17
CA SER A 325 2.91 -0.26 -28.87
C SER A 325 4.40 -0.09 -28.56
N GLY A 326 4.80 1.01 -27.91
CA GLY A 326 6.14 1.21 -27.37
C GLY A 326 6.40 0.34 -26.14
N THR A 327 7.65 0.33 -25.67
CA THR A 327 8.10 -0.49 -24.55
C THR A 327 8.28 0.33 -23.27
N THR A 328 7.91 -0.25 -22.12
CA THR A 328 8.19 0.30 -20.79
C THR A 328 9.66 0.09 -20.42
N SER A 329 10.10 0.68 -19.30
CA SER A 329 11.45 0.46 -18.73
C SER A 329 11.73 -1.01 -18.40
N SER A 330 10.67 -1.79 -18.17
CA SER A 330 10.75 -3.23 -17.86
C SER A 330 10.82 -4.11 -19.13
N GLY A 331 10.81 -3.52 -20.32
CA GLY A 331 10.95 -4.21 -21.60
C GLY A 331 9.66 -4.83 -22.17
N TRP A 332 8.52 -4.69 -21.48
CA TRP A 332 7.22 -5.07 -22.01
C TRP A 332 6.66 -3.98 -22.90
N THR A 333 5.76 -4.31 -23.84
CA THR A 333 4.94 -3.26 -24.45
C THR A 333 4.00 -2.67 -23.39
N TYR A 334 3.64 -1.39 -23.51
CA TYR A 334 2.61 -0.81 -22.62
C TYR A 334 1.29 -1.59 -22.73
N LYS A 335 0.93 -2.12 -23.91
CA LYS A 335 -0.20 -3.06 -24.07
C LYS A 335 -0.05 -4.32 -23.22
N GLY A 336 1.16 -4.87 -23.13
CA GLY A 336 1.48 -6.02 -22.27
C GLY A 336 1.34 -5.69 -20.79
N MET A 337 1.95 -4.58 -20.34
CA MET A 337 1.84 -4.10 -18.96
C MET A 337 0.38 -3.85 -18.55
N LEU A 338 -0.39 -3.13 -19.38
CA LEU A 338 -1.80 -2.85 -19.08
C LEU A 338 -2.67 -4.12 -19.13
N GLY A 339 -2.34 -5.07 -20.00
CA GLY A 339 -2.98 -6.38 -20.04
C GLY A 339 -2.75 -7.18 -18.75
N HIS A 340 -1.53 -7.10 -18.21
CA HIS A 340 -1.16 -7.66 -16.91
C HIS A 340 -1.94 -7.00 -15.76
N VAL A 341 -1.99 -5.67 -15.70
CA VAL A 341 -2.78 -4.95 -14.67
C VAL A 341 -4.27 -5.33 -14.76
N ALA A 342 -4.83 -5.40 -15.97
CA ALA A 342 -6.21 -5.82 -16.18
C ALA A 342 -6.46 -7.26 -15.71
N TYR A 343 -5.53 -8.18 -16.00
CA TYR A 343 -5.64 -9.58 -15.57
C TYR A 343 -5.70 -9.71 -14.05
N TRP A 344 -4.86 -8.97 -13.30
CA TRP A 344 -4.85 -9.05 -11.85
C TRP A 344 -6.06 -8.38 -11.19
N LEU A 345 -6.55 -7.28 -11.76
CA LEU A 345 -7.84 -6.70 -11.39
C LEU A 345 -8.99 -7.72 -11.57
N GLU A 346 -8.98 -8.50 -12.64
CA GLU A 346 -9.97 -9.55 -12.90
C GLU A 346 -9.94 -10.68 -11.86
N GLN A 347 -8.83 -10.87 -11.13
CA GLN A 347 -8.74 -11.88 -10.06
C GLN A 347 -9.41 -11.43 -8.77
N VAL A 348 -9.63 -10.12 -8.57
CA VAL A 348 -10.20 -9.63 -7.31
C VAL A 348 -11.64 -10.10 -7.10
N PRO A 349 -12.60 -9.91 -8.04
CA PRO A 349 -13.98 -10.35 -7.81
C PRO A 349 -14.16 -11.85 -7.51
N PRO A 350 -13.51 -12.80 -8.21
CA PRO A 350 -13.65 -14.22 -7.89
C PRO A 350 -12.94 -14.63 -6.59
N GLU A 351 -11.86 -13.96 -6.21
CA GLU A 351 -11.10 -14.33 -5.01
C GLU A 351 -11.64 -13.66 -3.72
N LEU A 352 -12.29 -12.51 -3.85
CA LEU A 352 -12.81 -11.74 -2.72
C LEU A 352 -13.72 -12.57 -1.77
N PRO A 353 -14.67 -13.39 -2.24
CA PRO A 353 -15.47 -14.25 -1.37
C PRO A 353 -14.65 -15.25 -0.53
N ASN A 354 -13.51 -15.74 -1.05
CA ASN A 354 -12.63 -16.64 -0.30
C ASN A 354 -11.92 -15.87 0.82
N ARG A 355 -11.39 -14.68 0.49
CA ARG A 355 -10.66 -13.83 1.44
C ARG A 355 -11.53 -13.32 2.57
N LEU A 356 -12.80 -13.02 2.28
CA LEU A 356 -13.80 -12.66 3.30
C LEU A 356 -14.04 -13.79 4.31
N GLN A 357 -13.77 -15.04 3.93
CA GLN A 357 -13.90 -16.22 4.78
C GLN A 357 -12.55 -16.66 5.38
N GLY A 358 -11.51 -15.81 5.31
CA GLY A 358 -10.18 -16.14 5.81
C GLY A 358 -9.43 -17.18 4.98
N ARG A 359 -9.88 -17.46 3.75
CA ARG A 359 -9.31 -18.48 2.87
C ARG A 359 -8.62 -17.86 1.65
N ARG A 360 -7.69 -18.60 1.04
CA ARG A 360 -7.07 -18.26 -0.24
C ARG A 360 -7.28 -19.41 -1.22
N THR A 361 -7.42 -19.09 -2.51
CA THR A 361 -7.19 -20.08 -3.56
C THR A 361 -5.70 -20.44 -3.63
N PRO A 362 -5.33 -21.59 -4.24
CA PRO A 362 -3.93 -21.93 -4.46
C PRO A 362 -3.18 -20.80 -5.18
N ASP A 363 -1.93 -20.59 -4.79
CA ASP A 363 -1.14 -19.49 -5.36
C ASP A 363 -1.03 -19.65 -6.89
N PRO A 364 -1.35 -18.58 -7.65
CA PRO A 364 -1.23 -18.62 -9.09
C PRO A 364 0.25 -18.62 -9.51
N ASP A 365 0.52 -19.14 -10.70
CA ASP A 365 1.81 -18.99 -11.40
C ASP A 365 1.97 -17.52 -11.86
N VAL A 366 2.36 -16.64 -10.93
CA VAL A 366 2.45 -15.18 -11.14
C VAL A 366 3.33 -14.85 -12.34
N ASP A 367 4.55 -15.40 -12.39
CA ASP A 367 5.51 -15.13 -13.46
C ASP A 367 5.00 -15.64 -14.82
N GLY A 368 4.37 -16.82 -14.83
CA GLY A 368 3.79 -17.36 -16.04
C GLY A 368 2.61 -16.55 -16.54
N GLU A 369 1.72 -16.07 -15.67
CA GLU A 369 0.61 -15.20 -16.07
C GLU A 369 1.09 -13.84 -16.57
N ASN A 370 2.06 -13.23 -15.88
CA ASN A 370 2.70 -11.99 -16.29
C ASN A 370 3.32 -12.13 -17.68
N SER A 371 4.06 -13.21 -17.91
CA SER A 371 4.64 -13.54 -19.21
C SER A 371 3.58 -13.74 -20.29
N ARG A 372 2.46 -14.41 -19.97
CA ARG A 372 1.34 -14.62 -20.91
C ARG A 372 0.72 -13.29 -21.33
N GLU A 373 0.47 -12.39 -20.39
CA GLU A 373 -0.12 -11.09 -20.69
C GLU A 373 0.83 -10.18 -21.47
N ALA A 374 2.13 -10.18 -21.13
CA ALA A 374 3.16 -9.49 -21.90
C ALA A 374 3.20 -9.96 -23.36
N GLN A 375 3.17 -11.28 -23.59
CA GLN A 375 3.18 -11.86 -24.94
C GLN A 375 1.91 -11.54 -25.73
N ARG A 376 0.73 -11.69 -25.12
CA ARG A 376 -0.55 -11.34 -25.77
C ARG A 376 -0.65 -9.85 -26.08
N GLY A 377 0.01 -8.99 -25.30
CA GLY A 377 0.12 -7.56 -25.55
C GLY A 377 0.76 -7.21 -26.90
N LEU A 378 1.59 -8.09 -27.48
CA LEU A 378 2.21 -7.87 -28.79
C LEU A 378 1.18 -7.80 -29.93
N THR A 379 0.08 -8.56 -29.82
CA THR A 379 -0.92 -8.70 -30.90
C THR A 379 -2.26 -8.08 -30.59
N ARG A 380 -2.61 -7.84 -29.32
CA ARG A 380 -3.83 -7.12 -28.95
C ARG A 380 -3.80 -5.67 -29.48
N SER A 381 -4.98 -5.14 -29.81
CA SER A 381 -5.12 -3.73 -30.14
C SER A 381 -5.03 -2.86 -28.89
N ALA A 382 -4.56 -1.63 -29.04
CA ALA A 382 -4.50 -0.66 -27.93
C ALA A 382 -5.89 -0.42 -27.31
N ARG A 383 -6.94 -0.37 -28.15
CA ARG A 383 -8.33 -0.13 -27.70
C ARG A 383 -8.88 -1.27 -26.85
N ASP A 384 -8.67 -2.51 -27.27
CA ASP A 384 -9.16 -3.68 -26.51
C ASP A 384 -8.51 -3.77 -25.13
N VAL A 385 -7.21 -3.43 -25.05
CA VAL A 385 -6.49 -3.40 -23.76
C VAL A 385 -7.07 -2.35 -22.82
N ILE A 386 -7.31 -1.13 -23.29
CA ILE A 386 -7.93 -0.07 -22.47
C ILE A 386 -9.35 -0.44 -22.05
N GLN A 387 -10.17 -0.97 -22.98
CA GLN A 387 -11.53 -1.39 -22.67
C GLN A 387 -11.56 -2.50 -21.62
N ARG A 388 -10.68 -3.49 -21.73
CA ARG A 388 -10.55 -4.57 -20.75
C ARG A 388 -10.13 -4.04 -19.39
N LEU A 389 -9.13 -3.15 -19.34
CA LEU A 389 -8.65 -2.53 -18.11
C LEU A 389 -9.75 -1.74 -17.39
N ASP A 390 -10.48 -0.88 -18.13
CA ASP A 390 -11.59 -0.10 -17.58
C ASP A 390 -12.73 -1.01 -17.07
N ALA A 391 -13.03 -2.10 -17.79
CA ALA A 391 -14.01 -3.10 -17.38
C ALA A 391 -13.57 -3.89 -16.13
N ALA A 392 -12.29 -4.28 -16.06
CA ALA A 392 -11.72 -4.99 -14.92
C ALA A 392 -11.78 -4.13 -13.65
N TYR A 393 -11.34 -2.86 -13.72
CA TYR A 393 -11.44 -1.92 -12.60
C TYR A 393 -12.89 -1.72 -12.16
N LYS A 394 -13.82 -1.54 -13.12
CA LYS A 394 -15.26 -1.49 -12.80
C LYS A 394 -15.74 -2.74 -12.08
N GLY A 395 -15.28 -3.92 -12.49
CA GLY A 395 -15.60 -5.19 -11.81
C GLY A 395 -15.18 -5.18 -10.33
N VAL A 396 -13.99 -4.66 -10.02
CA VAL A 396 -13.53 -4.50 -8.63
C VAL A 396 -14.38 -3.48 -7.86
N VAL A 397 -14.69 -2.33 -8.48
CA VAL A 397 -15.57 -1.31 -7.87
C VAL A 397 -16.94 -1.89 -7.54
N ASP A 398 -17.54 -2.65 -8.46
CA ASP A 398 -18.84 -3.29 -8.26
C ASP A 398 -18.76 -4.34 -7.14
N ALA A 399 -17.70 -5.15 -7.08
CA ALA A 399 -17.49 -6.15 -6.04
C ALA A 399 -17.33 -5.54 -4.64
N VAL A 400 -16.54 -4.46 -4.50
CA VAL A 400 -16.36 -3.75 -3.22
C VAL A 400 -17.65 -3.02 -2.82
N SER A 401 -18.36 -2.42 -3.78
CA SER A 401 -19.63 -1.73 -3.52
C SER A 401 -20.73 -2.67 -3.03
N ALA A 402 -20.66 -3.95 -3.38
CA ALA A 402 -21.60 -4.98 -2.93
C ALA A 402 -21.36 -5.49 -1.50
N LEU A 403 -20.24 -5.10 -0.85
CA LEU A 403 -19.94 -5.51 0.52
C LEU A 403 -20.86 -4.82 1.53
N PRO A 404 -21.16 -5.47 2.68
CA PRO A 404 -21.93 -4.83 3.75
C PRO A 404 -21.23 -3.57 4.28
N SER A 405 -21.90 -2.42 4.21
CA SER A 405 -21.33 -1.12 4.60
C SER A 405 -21.19 -0.95 6.12
N ASP A 406 -21.96 -1.71 6.90
CA ASP A 406 -22.03 -1.63 8.36
C ASP A 406 -20.92 -2.43 9.06
N ARG A 407 -20.09 -3.18 8.31
CA ARG A 407 -19.04 -4.05 8.84
C ARG A 407 -17.66 -3.69 8.31
N ASP A 408 -16.65 -3.99 9.11
CA ASP A 408 -15.26 -3.91 8.68
C ASP A 408 -14.97 -5.05 7.69
N VAL A 409 -14.20 -4.74 6.65
CA VAL A 409 -13.69 -5.71 5.70
C VAL A 409 -12.53 -6.46 6.34
N PRO A 410 -12.58 -7.81 6.44
CA PRO A 410 -11.47 -8.60 6.95
C PRO A 410 -10.15 -8.25 6.25
N PHE A 411 -9.07 -8.13 7.03
CA PHE A 411 -7.79 -7.63 6.51
C PHE A 411 -7.25 -8.44 5.31
N LEU A 412 -7.51 -9.76 5.30
CA LEU A 412 -7.13 -10.63 4.17
C LEU A 412 -7.84 -10.25 2.85
N ALA A 413 -9.11 -9.84 2.93
CA ALA A 413 -9.88 -9.34 1.78
C ALA A 413 -9.48 -7.92 1.40
N LEU A 414 -9.23 -7.08 2.39
CA LEU A 414 -8.71 -5.73 2.21
C LEU A 414 -7.39 -5.74 1.44
N ARG A 415 -6.43 -6.59 1.86
CA ARG A 415 -5.11 -6.71 1.23
C ARG A 415 -5.20 -7.11 -0.23
N LEU A 416 -6.13 -7.98 -0.61
CA LEU A 416 -6.38 -8.32 -2.02
C LEU A 416 -6.78 -7.06 -2.82
N VAL A 417 -7.74 -6.28 -2.31
CA VAL A 417 -8.19 -5.05 -2.98
C VAL A 417 -7.05 -4.05 -3.08
N VAL A 418 -6.29 -3.83 -1.99
CA VAL A 418 -5.13 -2.93 -1.98
C VAL A 418 -4.11 -3.35 -3.05
N GLY A 419 -3.70 -4.62 -2.98
CA GLY A 419 -2.63 -5.19 -3.79
C GLY A 419 -2.88 -5.06 -5.27
N GLU A 420 -4.14 -5.19 -5.72
CA GLU A 420 -4.47 -5.12 -7.15
C GLU A 420 -5.04 -3.78 -7.61
N THR A 421 -5.15 -2.78 -6.73
CA THR A 421 -5.69 -1.46 -7.10
C THR A 421 -4.71 -0.35 -6.77
N TYR A 422 -4.95 0.41 -5.70
CA TYR A 422 -4.16 1.60 -5.36
C TYR A 422 -2.77 1.28 -4.80
N GLY A 423 -2.48 0.00 -4.48
CA GLY A 423 -1.12 -0.49 -4.29
C GLY A 423 -0.39 -0.75 -5.62
N HIS A 424 -1.07 -1.34 -6.60
CA HIS A 424 -0.51 -1.73 -7.90
C HIS A 424 -0.32 -0.54 -8.86
N PHE A 425 -1.33 0.32 -9.01
CA PHE A 425 -1.28 1.40 -10.01
C PHE A 425 -0.05 2.31 -9.90
N PRO A 426 0.40 2.69 -8.68
CA PRO A 426 1.62 3.48 -8.53
C PRO A 426 2.90 2.82 -9.07
N GLU A 427 2.98 1.49 -9.09
CA GLU A 427 4.14 0.74 -9.61
C GLU A 427 4.34 1.01 -11.11
N HIS A 428 3.23 1.05 -11.86
CA HIS A 428 3.23 1.30 -13.30
C HIS A 428 3.00 2.77 -13.70
N LEU A 429 2.52 3.60 -12.78
CA LEU A 429 2.35 5.03 -13.04
C LEU A 429 3.67 5.69 -13.43
N GLY A 430 4.77 5.36 -12.74
CA GLY A 430 6.10 5.87 -13.06
C GLY A 430 6.58 5.50 -14.47
N GLU A 431 6.26 4.28 -14.94
CA GLU A 431 6.59 3.83 -16.30
C GLU A 431 5.85 4.63 -17.39
N ILE A 432 4.63 5.11 -17.09
CA ILE A 432 3.85 5.95 -18.00
C ILE A 432 4.33 7.40 -17.94
N GLU A 433 4.52 7.95 -16.74
CA GLU A 433 4.94 9.34 -16.53
C GLU A 433 6.32 9.61 -17.15
N ALA A 434 7.22 8.64 -17.10
CA ALA A 434 8.57 8.75 -17.68
C ALA A 434 8.60 8.98 -19.20
N VAL A 435 7.52 8.65 -19.92
CA VAL A 435 7.43 8.83 -21.39
C VAL A 435 6.42 9.89 -21.81
N LEU A 436 5.79 10.59 -20.85
CA LEU A 436 4.97 11.74 -21.16
C LEU A 436 5.87 12.93 -21.55
N PRO A 437 5.56 13.65 -22.64
CA PRO A 437 6.32 14.83 -23.01
C PRO A 437 6.21 15.92 -21.93
N GLN A 438 7.36 16.48 -21.54
CA GLN A 438 7.49 17.55 -20.54
C GLN A 438 7.99 18.86 -21.14
N THR A 439 8.84 18.79 -22.16
CA THR A 439 9.42 19.97 -22.83
C THR A 439 8.77 20.23 -24.19
N SER A 440 8.93 21.45 -24.71
CA SER A 440 8.42 21.82 -26.04
C SER A 440 8.90 20.88 -27.15
N ASP A 441 10.18 20.50 -27.13
CA ASP A 441 10.76 19.58 -28.12
C ASP A 441 10.10 18.19 -28.06
N GLN A 442 9.91 17.65 -26.84
CA GLN A 442 9.26 16.35 -26.65
C GLN A 442 7.78 16.40 -27.10
N PHE A 443 7.08 17.51 -26.85
CA PHE A 443 5.72 17.70 -27.34
C PHE A 443 5.67 17.77 -28.87
N VAL A 444 6.56 18.51 -29.52
CA VAL A 444 6.62 18.58 -30.98
C VAL A 444 6.96 17.21 -31.57
N GLU A 445 7.91 16.47 -30.98
CA GLU A 445 8.22 15.10 -31.40
C GLU A 445 6.99 14.19 -31.32
N ARG A 446 6.27 14.21 -30.20
CA ARG A 446 5.03 13.44 -30.03
C ARG A 446 3.96 13.84 -31.04
N ILE A 447 3.78 15.13 -31.25
CA ILE A 447 2.83 15.67 -32.23
C ILE A 447 3.18 15.20 -33.63
N GLU A 448 4.45 15.26 -34.03
CA GLU A 448 4.93 14.82 -35.36
C GLU A 448 4.70 13.33 -35.59
N GLN A 449 4.88 12.48 -34.57
CA GLN A 449 4.64 11.04 -34.66
C GLN A 449 3.20 10.70 -35.06
N ILE A 450 2.22 11.50 -34.60
CA ILE A 450 0.80 11.30 -34.92
C ILE A 450 0.37 12.12 -36.15
N TRP A 451 0.91 13.34 -36.30
CA TRP A 451 0.58 14.23 -37.41
C TRP A 451 0.94 13.63 -38.76
N LYS A 452 2.15 13.05 -38.90
CA LYS A 452 2.62 12.49 -40.17
C LYS A 452 1.67 11.44 -40.76
N PRO A 453 1.27 10.38 -40.04
CA PRO A 453 0.33 9.40 -40.57
C PRO A 453 -1.07 10.00 -40.81
N PHE A 454 -1.56 10.85 -39.91
CA PHE A 454 -2.84 11.56 -40.09
C PHE A 454 -2.86 12.36 -41.39
N ARG A 455 -1.86 13.24 -41.57
CA ARG A 455 -1.73 14.11 -42.73
C ARG A 455 -1.50 13.33 -44.03
N ALA A 456 -0.74 12.23 -43.97
CA ALA A 456 -0.51 11.34 -45.10
C ALA A 456 -1.81 10.65 -45.56
N ALA A 457 -2.62 10.15 -44.63
CA ALA A 457 -3.92 9.55 -44.95
C ALA A 457 -4.86 10.57 -45.61
N ILE A 458 -4.94 11.78 -45.07
CA ILE A 458 -5.70 12.89 -45.68
C ILE A 458 -5.18 13.22 -47.09
N ARG A 459 -3.86 13.26 -47.29
CA ARG A 459 -3.25 13.51 -48.60
C ARG A 459 -3.60 12.44 -49.64
N GLN A 460 -3.60 11.17 -49.25
CA GLN A 460 -3.86 10.04 -50.15
C GLN A 460 -5.29 10.04 -50.72
N ARG A 461 -6.26 10.65 -50.03
CA ARG A 461 -7.64 10.80 -50.52
C ARG A 461 -7.74 11.65 -51.79
N GLY A 462 -6.83 12.61 -51.97
CA GLY A 462 -6.90 13.58 -53.04
C GLY A 462 -8.17 14.45 -52.98
N ARG A 463 -8.33 15.36 -53.95
CA ARG A 463 -9.42 16.34 -53.97
C ARG A 463 -10.81 15.72 -53.97
N ALA A 464 -11.02 14.68 -54.78
CA ALA A 464 -12.32 14.02 -54.88
C ALA A 464 -12.65 13.25 -53.59
N GLY A 465 -11.66 12.54 -53.04
CA GLY A 465 -11.84 11.78 -51.80
C GLY A 465 -12.13 12.64 -50.59
N LEU A 466 -11.70 13.90 -50.56
CA LEU A 466 -12.06 14.82 -49.46
C LEU A 466 -13.57 15.09 -49.35
N MET A 467 -14.33 14.89 -50.42
CA MET A 467 -15.78 15.05 -50.41
C MET A 467 -16.52 13.75 -50.08
N GLU A 468 -15.81 12.62 -49.97
CA GLU A 468 -16.38 11.35 -49.54
C GLU A 468 -16.69 11.38 -48.04
N LYS A 469 -17.69 10.60 -47.64
CA LYS A 469 -18.10 10.49 -46.25
C LYS A 469 -17.28 9.45 -45.50
N THR A 470 -16.93 9.77 -44.26
CA THR A 470 -16.40 8.85 -43.25
C THR A 470 -17.53 7.96 -42.69
N SER A 471 -17.16 6.99 -41.86
CA SER A 471 -18.13 6.17 -41.11
C SER A 471 -18.98 6.99 -40.12
N SER A 472 -18.49 8.16 -39.68
CA SER A 472 -19.22 9.10 -38.82
C SER A 472 -20.19 9.99 -39.61
N GLY A 473 -20.20 9.93 -40.95
CA GLY A 473 -21.14 10.63 -41.82
C GLY A 473 -20.69 12.05 -42.23
N TRP A 474 -19.59 12.54 -41.67
CA TRP A 474 -18.87 13.74 -42.09
C TRP A 474 -18.11 13.50 -43.39
N THR A 475 -17.88 14.54 -44.19
CA THR A 475 -16.89 14.43 -45.26
C THR A 475 -15.48 14.45 -44.68
N TYR A 476 -14.48 13.88 -45.36
CA TYR A 476 -13.09 14.04 -44.93
C TYR A 476 -12.66 15.52 -44.91
N LYS A 477 -13.28 16.40 -45.70
CA LYS A 477 -13.11 17.86 -45.60
C LYS A 477 -13.59 18.38 -44.25
N ASP A 478 -14.74 17.91 -43.76
CA ASP A 478 -15.28 18.29 -42.43
C ASP A 478 -14.37 17.76 -41.30
N VAL A 479 -13.75 16.59 -41.50
CA VAL A 479 -12.71 16.06 -40.61
C VAL A 479 -11.52 17.01 -40.54
N VAL A 480 -11.07 17.52 -41.68
CA VAL A 480 -9.97 18.50 -41.71
C VAL A 480 -10.38 19.83 -41.07
N ALA A 481 -11.57 20.33 -41.38
CA ALA A 481 -12.05 21.63 -40.88
C ALA A 481 -12.15 21.68 -39.36
N HIS A 482 -12.68 20.64 -38.72
CA HIS A 482 -12.74 20.62 -37.25
C HIS A 482 -11.35 20.41 -36.62
N ALA A 483 -10.46 19.62 -37.24
CA ALA A 483 -9.09 19.47 -36.76
C ALA A 483 -8.32 20.80 -36.81
N VAL A 484 -8.54 21.61 -37.85
CA VAL A 484 -8.07 23.00 -37.91
C VAL A 484 -8.62 23.83 -36.76
N GLY A 485 -9.93 23.78 -36.51
CA GLY A 485 -10.56 24.52 -35.41
C GLY A 485 -9.91 24.24 -34.06
N TRP A 486 -9.65 22.97 -33.73
CA TRP A 486 -8.98 22.60 -32.47
C TRP A 486 -7.51 23.04 -32.41
N MET A 487 -6.77 22.97 -33.52
CA MET A 487 -5.41 23.52 -33.59
C MET A 487 -5.38 25.04 -33.37
N GLU A 488 -6.34 25.76 -33.94
CA GLU A 488 -6.43 27.21 -33.72
C GLU A 488 -6.86 27.55 -32.30
N GLN A 489 -7.76 26.77 -31.70
CA GLN A 489 -8.13 26.91 -30.30
C GLN A 489 -6.93 26.73 -29.38
N THR A 490 -6.13 25.66 -29.56
CA THR A 490 -4.97 25.44 -28.70
C THR A 490 -3.92 26.55 -28.85
N VAL A 491 -3.69 27.03 -30.08
CA VAL A 491 -2.79 28.16 -30.33
C VAL A 491 -3.29 29.44 -29.68
N ARG A 492 -4.60 29.72 -29.76
CA ARG A 492 -5.22 30.85 -29.08
C ARG A 492 -4.97 30.76 -27.58
N GLU A 493 -5.33 29.66 -26.95
CA GLU A 493 -5.19 29.47 -25.49
C GLU A 493 -3.74 29.61 -25.03
N MET A 494 -2.78 29.04 -25.75
CA MET A 494 -1.36 29.17 -25.41
C MET A 494 -0.87 30.62 -25.47
N ARG A 495 -1.34 31.40 -26.46
CA ARG A 495 -0.95 32.81 -26.67
C ARG A 495 -1.63 33.76 -25.71
N THR A 496 -2.92 33.57 -25.44
CA THR A 496 -3.70 34.47 -24.56
C THR A 496 -3.58 34.08 -23.09
N LYS A 497 -3.19 32.84 -22.79
CA LYS A 497 -3.24 32.21 -21.45
C LYS A 497 -4.67 32.14 -20.87
N GLU A 498 -5.68 32.26 -21.73
CA GLU A 498 -7.10 32.12 -21.39
C GLU A 498 -7.60 30.74 -21.82
N PHE A 499 -7.48 29.75 -20.94
CA PHE A 499 -7.83 28.36 -21.21
C PHE A 499 -9.34 28.12 -21.09
N SER A 500 -9.94 27.45 -22.08
CA SER A 500 -11.33 27.03 -21.98
C SER A 500 -11.47 25.88 -20.98
N THR A 501 -12.25 26.10 -19.93
CA THR A 501 -12.57 25.10 -18.91
C THR A 501 -13.98 24.54 -19.11
N GLY A 502 -14.20 23.28 -18.74
CA GLY A 502 -15.55 22.73 -18.64
C GLY A 502 -16.15 22.23 -19.95
N TRP A 503 -15.33 21.75 -20.89
CA TRP A 503 -15.81 21.07 -22.09
C TRP A 503 -16.73 19.89 -21.72
N THR A 504 -18.00 20.02 -22.07
CA THR A 504 -18.98 18.92 -22.06
C THR A 504 -19.12 18.35 -23.47
N LYS A 505 -19.70 17.16 -23.58
CA LYS A 505 -20.04 16.54 -24.87
C LYS A 505 -20.81 17.50 -25.77
N GLU A 506 -21.78 18.23 -25.22
CA GLU A 506 -22.62 19.18 -25.95
C GLU A 506 -21.80 20.37 -26.45
N THR A 507 -20.93 20.93 -25.62
CA THR A 507 -20.07 22.07 -26.02
C THR A 507 -19.00 21.68 -27.05
N ILE A 508 -18.46 20.47 -26.96
CA ILE A 508 -17.52 19.91 -27.95
C ILE A 508 -18.22 19.75 -29.29
N LEU A 509 -19.43 19.18 -29.30
CA LEU A 509 -20.23 19.03 -30.53
C LEU A 509 -20.57 20.40 -31.15
N ALA A 510 -20.98 21.37 -30.34
CA ALA A 510 -21.27 22.72 -30.83
C ALA A 510 -20.01 23.39 -31.43
N PHE A 511 -18.85 23.23 -30.80
CA PHE A 511 -17.58 23.73 -31.33
C PHE A 511 -17.20 23.07 -32.66
N ASN A 512 -17.39 21.74 -32.75
CA ASN A 512 -17.16 20.99 -33.98
C ASN A 512 -18.09 21.47 -35.11
N GLU A 513 -19.38 21.65 -34.84
CA GLU A 513 -20.34 22.19 -35.81
C GLU A 513 -19.98 23.59 -36.31
N VAL A 514 -19.54 24.47 -35.41
CA VAL A 514 -19.06 25.81 -35.77
C VAL A 514 -17.82 25.71 -36.67
N SER A 515 -16.88 24.84 -36.32
CA SER A 515 -15.65 24.64 -37.09
C SER A 515 -15.94 24.13 -38.50
N VAL A 516 -16.87 23.17 -38.65
CA VAL A 516 -17.27 22.69 -39.98
C VAL A 516 -18.01 23.80 -40.75
N ARG A 517 -19.03 24.42 -40.15
CA ARG A 517 -19.87 25.42 -40.82
C ARG A 517 -19.08 26.63 -41.32
N THR A 518 -18.09 27.08 -40.56
CA THR A 518 -17.22 28.21 -40.96
C THR A 518 -16.37 27.90 -42.19
N HIS A 519 -16.20 26.61 -42.54
CA HIS A 519 -15.45 26.14 -43.70
C HIS A 519 -16.34 25.54 -44.81
N ASP A 520 -17.67 25.76 -44.75
CA ASP A 520 -18.62 25.24 -45.75
C ASP A 520 -18.24 25.68 -47.18
N LEU A 521 -17.84 26.95 -47.33
CA LEU A 521 -17.45 27.56 -48.60
C LEU A 521 -15.98 27.35 -48.97
N VAL A 522 -15.18 26.76 -48.08
CA VAL A 522 -13.76 26.48 -48.33
C VAL A 522 -13.65 25.22 -49.20
N GLY A 523 -12.99 25.37 -50.35
CA GLY A 523 -12.75 24.27 -51.27
C GLY A 523 -11.71 23.28 -50.72
N PRO A 524 -11.70 22.01 -51.18
CA PRO A 524 -10.80 20.98 -50.62
C PRO A 524 -9.31 21.33 -50.67
N GLU A 525 -8.83 22.01 -51.72
CA GLU A 525 -7.42 22.43 -51.83
C GLU A 525 -7.06 23.51 -50.80
N ALA A 526 -7.88 24.55 -50.69
CA ALA A 526 -7.71 25.61 -49.69
C ALA A 526 -7.77 25.06 -48.25
N MET A 527 -8.63 24.04 -48.02
CA MET A 527 -8.73 23.40 -46.72
C MET A 527 -7.45 22.66 -46.32
N LEU A 528 -6.73 22.06 -47.29
CA LEU A 528 -5.43 21.43 -47.04
C LEU A 528 -4.33 22.46 -46.76
N ASP A 529 -4.33 23.58 -47.50
CA ASP A 529 -3.37 24.67 -47.26
C ASP A 529 -3.56 25.29 -45.86
N GLU A 530 -4.81 25.43 -45.43
CA GLU A 530 -5.16 25.90 -44.10
C GLU A 530 -4.75 24.90 -43.02
N LEU A 531 -4.99 23.60 -43.23
CA LEU A 531 -4.50 22.52 -42.36
C LEU A 531 -2.98 22.61 -42.14
N ASP A 532 -2.20 22.73 -43.22
CA ASP A 532 -0.74 22.82 -43.15
C ASP A 532 -0.25 24.15 -42.54
N THR A 533 -1.03 25.23 -42.69
CA THR A 533 -0.73 26.54 -42.08
C THR A 533 -1.00 26.54 -40.58
N SER A 534 -2.12 25.98 -40.15
CA SER A 534 -2.48 25.85 -38.74
C SER A 534 -1.53 24.92 -38.00
N TYR A 535 -1.09 23.84 -38.65
CA TYR A 535 -0.05 22.97 -38.10
C TYR A 535 1.29 23.69 -37.89
N ARG A 536 1.80 24.42 -38.89
CA ARG A 536 3.04 25.20 -38.73
C ARG A 536 2.93 26.21 -37.60
N ARG A 537 1.80 26.91 -37.52
CA ARG A 537 1.52 27.88 -36.44
C ARG A 537 1.49 27.20 -35.07
N LEU A 538 0.94 26.00 -34.97
CA LEU A 538 0.95 25.18 -33.75
C LEU A 538 2.39 24.88 -33.31
N VAL A 539 3.20 24.29 -34.20
CA VAL A 539 4.59 23.93 -33.90
C VAL A 539 5.42 25.16 -33.52
N ASP A 540 5.31 26.26 -34.27
CA ASP A 540 5.99 27.52 -33.96
C ASP A 540 5.58 28.07 -32.58
N THR A 541 4.31 27.92 -32.21
CA THR A 541 3.80 28.37 -30.91
C THR A 541 4.35 27.52 -29.77
N ILE A 542 4.50 26.20 -29.97
CA ILE A 542 5.06 25.29 -28.97
C ILE A 542 6.56 25.54 -28.77
N HIS A 543 7.33 25.66 -29.85
CA HIS A 543 8.75 26.06 -29.74
C HIS A 543 8.91 27.41 -29.05
N GLY A 544 7.96 28.33 -29.22
CA GLY A 544 7.94 29.62 -28.54
C GLY A 544 7.68 29.58 -27.03
N LEU A 545 7.39 28.43 -26.42
CA LEU A 545 7.16 28.31 -24.97
C LEU A 545 8.47 28.32 -24.15
N GLY A 546 9.62 28.14 -24.79
CA GLY A 546 10.95 28.11 -24.15
C GLY A 546 11.47 26.70 -23.87
N ASP A 547 12.68 26.63 -23.33
CA ASP A 547 13.45 25.36 -23.17
C ASP A 547 13.13 24.60 -21.86
N GLY A 548 12.22 25.14 -21.03
CA GLY A 548 11.84 24.56 -19.74
C GLY A 548 10.68 23.58 -19.83
N GLU A 549 10.20 23.14 -18.66
CA GLU A 549 8.95 22.38 -18.56
C GLU A 549 7.78 23.22 -19.05
N VAL A 550 6.92 22.58 -19.85
CA VAL A 550 5.69 23.20 -20.36
C VAL A 550 4.68 23.32 -19.23
N ASP A 551 4.11 24.52 -19.07
CA ASP A 551 3.07 24.83 -18.08
C ASP A 551 1.98 23.74 -18.01
N GLU A 552 1.60 23.35 -16.80
CA GLU A 552 0.68 22.23 -16.56
C GLU A 552 -0.67 22.40 -17.27
N ARG A 553 -1.17 23.63 -17.42
CA ARG A 553 -2.44 23.88 -18.12
C ARG A 553 -2.31 23.60 -19.61
N ILE A 554 -1.15 23.89 -20.20
CA ILE A 554 -0.86 23.56 -21.60
C ILE A 554 -0.64 22.06 -21.76
N SER A 555 0.24 21.46 -20.95
CA SER A 555 0.57 20.03 -21.04
C SER A 555 -0.62 19.10 -20.77
N SER A 556 -1.63 19.59 -20.04
CA SER A 556 -2.87 18.86 -19.77
C SER A 556 -3.96 19.03 -20.83
N THR A 557 -3.97 20.11 -21.62
CA THR A 557 -5.05 20.43 -22.57
C THR A 557 -4.66 20.21 -24.02
N MET A 558 -3.48 20.68 -24.42
CA MET A 558 -2.98 20.59 -25.80
C MET A 558 -3.01 19.17 -26.39
N PRO A 559 -2.67 18.09 -25.65
CA PRO A 559 -2.82 16.73 -26.16
C PRO A 559 -4.21 16.43 -26.75
N TYR A 560 -5.26 16.86 -26.06
CA TYR A 560 -6.66 16.62 -26.44
C TYR A 560 -7.13 17.47 -27.62
N TYR A 561 -6.39 18.52 -27.99
CA TYR A 561 -6.69 19.33 -29.19
C TYR A 561 -5.83 18.94 -30.40
N THR A 562 -4.83 18.10 -30.17
CA THR A 562 -3.81 17.77 -31.17
C THR A 562 -3.70 16.26 -31.34
N TYR A 563 -2.64 15.64 -30.86
CA TYR A 563 -2.28 14.26 -31.19
C TYR A 563 -3.28 13.23 -30.64
N LEU A 564 -3.89 13.43 -29.47
CA LEU A 564 -4.93 12.51 -28.99
C LEU A 564 -6.19 12.60 -29.85
N HIS A 565 -6.56 13.82 -30.24
CA HIS A 565 -7.74 14.05 -31.06
C HIS A 565 -7.56 13.50 -32.49
N TRP A 566 -6.41 13.71 -33.13
CA TRP A 566 -6.18 13.15 -34.47
C TRP A 566 -6.17 11.63 -34.48
N GLU A 567 -5.68 11.01 -33.40
CA GLU A 567 -5.68 9.57 -33.22
C GLU A 567 -7.09 8.97 -33.16
N GLU A 568 -8.10 9.69 -32.65
CA GLU A 568 -9.50 9.26 -32.67
C GLU A 568 -9.99 8.97 -34.11
N HIS A 569 -9.48 9.74 -35.08
CA HIS A 569 -9.83 9.61 -36.50
C HIS A 569 -9.04 8.53 -37.25
N PHE A 570 -8.05 7.89 -36.62
CA PHE A 570 -7.21 6.90 -37.31
C PHE A 570 -8.03 5.76 -37.92
N ALA A 571 -9.05 5.28 -37.21
CA ALA A 571 -9.90 4.19 -37.69
C ALA A 571 -10.73 4.57 -38.93
N GLU A 572 -11.32 5.77 -38.95
CA GLU A 572 -12.04 6.26 -40.14
C GLU A 572 -11.08 6.64 -41.29
N LEU A 573 -9.82 6.93 -40.98
CA LEU A 573 -8.77 7.17 -41.96
C LEU A 573 -8.09 5.90 -42.47
N GLY A 574 -8.33 4.73 -41.85
CA GLY A 574 -7.73 3.45 -42.21
C GLY A 574 -6.31 3.25 -41.68
N ILE A 575 -5.93 3.97 -40.62
CA ILE A 575 -4.64 3.88 -39.94
C ILE A 575 -4.78 2.88 -38.76
N PRO A 576 -3.95 1.83 -38.67
CA PRO A 576 -4.01 0.85 -37.58
C PRO A 576 -3.46 1.40 -36.26
N LEU A 577 -3.99 0.91 -35.12
CA LEU A 577 -3.59 1.24 -33.74
C LEU A 577 -3.25 0.00 -32.90
#